data_AF-D2R5C8-F1
#
_entry.id   AF-D2R5C8-F1
#
_cell.length_a   1.000
_cell.length_b   1.000
_cell.length_c   1.000
_cell.angle_alpha   90.00
_cell.angle_beta   90.00
_cell.angle_gamma   90.00
#
_symmetry.space_group_name_H-M   'P 1'
#
loop_
_entity.id
_entity.type
_entity.pdbx_description
1 polymer ?
#
loop_
_entity_poly.entity_id
_entity_poly.type
_entity_poly.pdbx_seq_one_letter_code
_entity_poly.pdbx_strand_id
1 'polypeptide(L)'
;MNYLAHGWRFTADPYFLAGTSAPDWLSVIDRKVRMRRRNVEPHATPTDQTKARFARGVLQHLADDDWFHTTQAFSDLSWQFTLAIRDQLPADDGLRPSFLGHILVELMLDAALDREDPQRLDDYYLALAHLDPYQLQTMVSELATRPTDRLLLLLPRFLTERFLYDYRDDDKLFRRLEQVMRRVKLPPLPEGLKRLLPDMREAVWLRRHELLTPTSTTL
;
A
#
# COMPACT_ATOMS: atom_id res chain seq x y z
N MET A 1 -1.17 5.42 1.56
CA MET A 1 -0.68 5.01 0.21
C MET A 1 -0.58 3.49 0.22
N ASN A 2 -0.28 2.86 -0.93
CA ASN A 2 -0.08 1.41 -1.03
C ASN A 2 1.36 1.10 -1.51
N TYR A 3 1.67 -0.19 -1.68
CA TYR A 3 3.01 -0.73 -1.94
C TYR A 3 3.87 0.05 -2.94
N LEU A 4 3.45 0.14 -4.21
CA LEU A 4 4.31 0.73 -5.25
C LEU A 4 4.49 2.23 -5.02
N ALA A 5 3.41 2.93 -4.67
CA ALA A 5 3.41 4.37 -4.38
C ALA A 5 4.40 4.74 -3.27
N HIS A 6 4.53 3.91 -2.23
CA HIS A 6 5.53 4.10 -1.18
C HIS A 6 6.97 3.85 -1.65
N GLY A 7 7.18 2.88 -2.54
CA GLY A 7 8.50 2.30 -2.75
C GLY A 7 9.21 2.62 -4.06
N TRP A 8 8.49 3.03 -5.12
CA TRP A 8 9.05 3.07 -6.49
C TRP A 8 10.30 3.95 -6.65
N ARG A 9 10.50 4.95 -5.78
CA ARG A 9 11.66 5.84 -5.79
C ARG A 9 12.92 5.24 -5.13
N PHE A 10 12.80 4.09 -4.48
CA PHE A 10 13.82 3.54 -3.59
C PHE A 10 14.34 2.15 -4.02
N THR A 11 14.12 1.76 -5.28
CA THR A 11 14.51 0.43 -5.80
C THR A 11 16.02 0.18 -5.80
N ALA A 12 16.85 1.23 -5.75
CA ALA A 12 18.30 1.11 -5.60
C ALA A 12 18.77 0.72 -4.18
N ASP A 13 17.91 0.81 -3.17
CA ASP A 13 18.20 0.42 -1.79
C ASP A 13 17.14 -0.59 -1.28
N PRO A 14 17.36 -1.90 -1.51
CA PRO A 14 16.39 -2.95 -1.19
C PRO A 14 15.87 -2.91 0.25
N TYR A 15 16.72 -2.53 1.22
CA TYR A 15 16.32 -2.52 2.62
C TYR A 15 15.53 -1.28 2.99
N PHE A 16 15.84 -0.12 2.41
CA PHE A 16 14.98 1.04 2.52
C PHE A 16 13.61 0.75 1.88
N LEU A 17 13.60 0.19 0.67
CA LEU A 17 12.38 -0.25 -0.01
C LEU A 17 11.57 -1.21 0.88
N ALA A 18 12.19 -2.24 1.43
CA ALA A 18 11.53 -3.17 2.35
C ALA A 18 10.95 -2.45 3.57
N GLY A 19 11.64 -1.43 4.08
CA GLY A 19 11.14 -0.56 5.13
C GLY A 19 9.84 0.15 4.73
N THR A 20 9.78 0.67 3.50
CA THR A 20 8.56 1.33 2.99
C THR A 20 7.38 0.38 2.82
N SER A 21 7.62 -0.92 2.60
CA SER A 21 6.57 -1.94 2.44
C SER A 21 6.16 -2.63 3.75
N ALA A 22 7.01 -2.59 4.77
CA ALA A 22 6.84 -3.38 5.99
C ALA A 22 5.53 -3.11 6.76
N PRO A 23 5.08 -1.85 6.94
CA PRO A 23 3.80 -1.59 7.61
C PRO A 23 2.61 -2.25 6.89
N ASP A 24 2.59 -2.22 5.55
CA ASP A 24 1.54 -2.85 4.73
C ASP A 24 1.60 -4.37 4.80
N TRP A 25 2.79 -4.96 4.71
CA TRP A 25 2.99 -6.40 4.92
C TRP A 25 2.45 -6.86 6.28
N LEU A 26 2.72 -6.10 7.34
CA LEU A 26 2.22 -6.39 8.69
C LEU A 26 0.70 -6.25 8.78
N SER A 27 0.11 -5.29 8.07
CA SER A 27 -1.35 -5.15 7.98
C SER A 27 -2.00 -6.43 7.43
N VAL A 28 -1.31 -7.14 6.53
CA VAL A 28 -1.76 -8.38 5.88
C VAL A 28 -1.62 -9.58 6.79
N ILE A 29 -0.43 -9.77 7.37
CA ILE A 29 -0.08 -11.03 8.03
C ILE A 29 -0.41 -11.06 9.52
N ASP A 30 -0.36 -9.91 10.20
CA ASP A 30 -0.76 -9.79 11.60
C ASP A 30 -1.05 -8.32 11.98
N ARG A 31 -2.33 -7.97 12.03
CA ARG A 31 -2.77 -6.61 12.37
C ARG A 31 -2.45 -6.16 13.82
N LYS A 32 -1.89 -7.03 14.67
CA LYS A 32 -1.44 -6.65 16.04
C LYS A 32 0.02 -6.23 16.08
N VAL A 33 0.79 -6.57 15.05
CA VAL A 33 2.20 -6.19 14.87
C VAL A 33 2.24 -4.87 14.12
N ARG A 34 2.87 -3.84 14.68
CA ARG A 34 2.89 -2.49 14.08
C ARG A 34 4.29 -1.91 14.13
N MET A 35 4.69 -1.25 13.06
CA MET A 35 5.80 -0.31 13.11
C MET A 35 5.28 1.02 13.65
N ARG A 36 5.99 1.63 14.60
CA ARG A 36 5.61 2.93 15.17
C ARG A 36 6.82 3.83 15.14
N ARG A 37 6.62 5.11 14.79
CA ARG A 37 7.69 6.13 14.74
C ARG A 37 8.62 6.05 15.97
N ARG A 38 8.05 6.09 17.18
CA ARG A 38 8.80 6.00 18.46
C ARG A 38 9.67 4.76 18.64
N ASN A 39 9.32 3.63 18.02
CA ASN A 39 10.09 2.39 18.10
C ASN A 39 11.20 2.34 17.03
N VAL A 40 10.98 3.02 15.90
CA VAL A 40 11.82 2.90 14.70
C VAL A 40 12.86 4.01 14.62
N GLU A 41 12.47 5.23 15.01
CA GLU A 41 13.29 6.45 14.94
C GLU A 41 14.64 6.33 15.65
N PRO A 42 14.77 5.70 16.84
CA PRO A 42 16.07 5.50 17.48
C PRO A 42 17.05 4.64 16.68
N HIS A 43 16.58 3.89 15.69
CA HIS A 43 17.39 2.96 14.89
C HIS A 43 17.71 3.50 13.48
N ALA A 44 17.30 4.73 13.16
CA ALA A 44 17.49 5.33 11.83
C ALA A 44 18.94 5.80 11.56
N THR A 45 19.86 5.63 12.51
CA THR A 45 21.27 6.05 12.43
C THR A 45 22.21 4.91 12.84
N PRO A 46 23.43 4.78 12.25
CA PRO A 46 23.95 5.47 11.07
C PRO A 46 23.54 4.81 9.74
N THR A 47 23.54 5.59 8.65
CA THR A 47 23.07 5.23 7.29
C THR A 47 23.62 3.92 6.70
N ASP A 48 24.86 3.55 6.98
CA ASP A 48 25.51 2.39 6.31
C ASP A 48 25.06 1.04 6.86
N GLN A 49 24.36 1.04 8.00
CA GLN A 49 23.82 -0.18 8.57
C GLN A 49 22.49 -0.54 7.90
N THR A 50 22.37 -1.79 7.46
CA THR A 50 21.15 -2.36 6.87
C THR A 50 19.90 -2.03 7.70
N LYS A 51 20.00 -2.15 9.02
CA LYS A 51 18.91 -1.85 9.96
C LYS A 51 18.49 -0.38 9.95
N ALA A 52 19.43 0.54 9.82
CA ALA A 52 19.14 1.97 9.73
C ALA A 52 18.52 2.35 8.40
N ARG A 53 18.94 1.74 7.28
CA ARG A 53 18.29 1.91 5.98
C ARG A 53 16.85 1.43 6.02
N PHE A 54 16.62 0.25 6.58
CA PHE A 54 15.28 -0.29 6.81
C PHE A 54 14.42 0.62 7.71
N ALA A 55 14.95 1.06 8.85
CA ALA A 55 14.25 1.96 9.76
C ALA A 55 13.85 3.28 9.08
N ARG A 56 14.72 3.88 8.26
CA ARG A 56 14.40 5.09 7.49
C ARG A 56 13.31 4.84 6.44
N GLY A 57 13.32 3.69 5.77
CA GLY A 57 12.22 3.32 4.87
C GLY A 57 10.88 3.21 5.58
N VAL A 58 10.86 2.67 6.80
CA VAL A 58 9.64 2.63 7.62
C VAL A 58 9.18 4.05 8.00
N LEU A 59 10.10 4.93 8.38
CA LEU A 59 9.77 6.33 8.68
C LEU A 59 9.25 7.07 7.44
N GLN A 60 9.80 6.77 6.26
CA GLN A 60 9.33 7.29 4.99
C GLN A 60 7.88 6.87 4.71
N HIS A 61 7.54 5.58 4.87
CA HIS A 61 6.15 5.12 4.75
C HIS A 61 5.20 5.87 5.68
N LEU A 62 5.57 6.01 6.96
CA LEU A 62 4.73 6.71 7.93
C LEU A 62 4.54 8.19 7.56
N ALA A 63 5.60 8.85 7.10
CA ALA A 63 5.51 10.22 6.61
C ALA A 63 4.63 10.32 5.35
N ASP A 64 4.77 9.36 4.42
CA ASP A 64 3.97 9.29 3.20
C ASP A 64 2.49 9.16 3.49
N ASP A 65 2.12 8.27 4.41
CA ASP A 65 0.75 8.17 4.88
C ASP A 65 0.26 9.46 5.54
N ASP A 66 1.07 10.08 6.41
CA ASP A 66 0.67 11.29 7.14
C ASP A 66 0.27 12.42 6.17
N TRP A 67 1.06 12.67 5.10
CA TRP A 67 0.74 13.75 4.17
C TRP A 67 -0.27 13.33 3.07
N PHE A 68 -0.20 12.10 2.56
CA PHE A 68 -1.06 11.63 1.47
C PHE A 68 -2.54 11.75 1.79
N HIS A 69 -2.93 11.32 2.99
CA HIS A 69 -4.31 11.35 3.45
C HIS A 69 -4.85 12.77 3.69
N THR A 70 -3.98 13.79 3.71
CA THR A 70 -4.37 15.20 3.84
C THR A 70 -4.46 15.93 2.50
N THR A 71 -4.12 15.27 1.39
CA THR A 71 -4.26 15.87 0.08
C THR A 71 -5.73 16.07 -0.28
N GLN A 72 -6.05 17.18 -0.96
CA GLN A 72 -7.40 17.44 -1.46
C GLN A 72 -7.83 16.35 -2.46
N ALA A 73 -6.91 15.95 -3.36
CA ALA A 73 -7.19 14.92 -4.36
C ALA A 73 -7.59 13.58 -3.74
N PHE A 74 -6.91 13.15 -2.68
CA PHE A 74 -7.28 11.92 -1.98
C PHE A 74 -8.68 12.02 -1.36
N SER A 75 -8.98 13.14 -0.70
CA SER A 75 -10.27 13.38 -0.04
C SER A 75 -11.43 13.39 -1.05
N ASP A 76 -11.27 14.13 -2.15
CA ASP A 76 -12.28 14.23 -3.21
C ASP A 76 -12.56 12.88 -3.88
N LEU A 77 -11.51 12.16 -4.29
CA LEU A 77 -11.64 10.89 -4.99
C LEU A 77 -12.23 9.82 -4.06
N SER A 78 -11.77 9.76 -2.81
CA SER A 78 -12.33 8.84 -1.81
C SER A 78 -13.81 9.10 -1.60
N TRP A 79 -14.23 10.37 -1.52
CA TRP A 79 -15.63 10.75 -1.38
C TRP A 79 -16.45 10.43 -2.63
N GLN A 80 -15.96 10.77 -3.81
CA GLN A 80 -16.59 10.45 -5.09
C GLN A 80 -16.83 8.94 -5.21
N PHE A 81 -15.83 8.12 -4.88
CA PHE A 81 -15.93 6.67 -4.95
C PHE A 81 -16.89 6.13 -3.89
N THR A 82 -16.88 6.71 -2.69
CA THR A 82 -17.83 6.37 -1.63
C THR A 82 -19.27 6.51 -2.09
N LEU A 83 -19.60 7.63 -2.75
CA LEU A 83 -20.94 7.89 -3.28
C LEU A 83 -21.30 6.91 -4.40
N ALA A 84 -20.44 6.76 -5.40
CA ALA A 84 -20.68 5.86 -6.52
C ALA A 84 -20.88 4.40 -6.08
N ILE A 85 -20.11 3.95 -5.08
CA ILE A 85 -20.26 2.62 -4.49
C ILE A 85 -21.57 2.51 -3.73
N ARG A 86 -21.90 3.49 -2.88
CA ARG A 86 -23.15 3.49 -2.11
C ARG A 86 -24.38 3.36 -3.00
N ASP A 87 -24.37 3.99 -4.18
CA ASP A 87 -25.48 3.92 -5.13
C ASP A 87 -25.67 2.52 -5.76
N GLN A 88 -24.67 1.63 -5.67
CA GLN A 88 -24.77 0.23 -6.10
C GLN A 88 -25.24 -0.72 -4.98
N LEU A 89 -25.44 -0.21 -3.76
CA LEU A 89 -25.65 -1.02 -2.57
C LEU A 89 -27.07 -0.87 -2.02
N PRO A 90 -27.71 -1.98 -1.58
CA PRO A 90 -28.97 -1.89 -0.87
C PRO A 90 -28.78 -1.20 0.48
N ALA A 91 -29.86 -0.65 1.04
CA ALA A 91 -29.82 -0.08 2.38
C ALA A 91 -29.45 -1.16 3.41
N ASP A 92 -28.47 -0.87 4.27
CA ASP A 92 -28.01 -1.71 5.38
C ASP A 92 -27.43 -3.08 4.97
N ASP A 93 -26.46 -3.07 4.05
CA ASP A 93 -25.77 -4.27 3.58
C ASP A 93 -24.52 -4.64 4.40
N GLY A 94 -24.23 -3.90 5.48
CA GLY A 94 -23.03 -4.09 6.30
C GLY A 94 -21.72 -3.75 5.60
N LEU A 95 -21.73 -3.32 4.34
CA LEU A 95 -20.54 -2.85 3.64
C LEU A 95 -20.07 -1.52 4.25
N ARG A 96 -18.86 -1.13 3.87
CA ARG A 96 -18.21 0.10 4.29
C ARG A 96 -17.81 0.88 3.02
N PRO A 97 -18.73 1.61 2.38
CA PRO A 97 -18.43 2.31 1.12
C PRO A 97 -17.26 3.28 1.23
N SER A 98 -17.12 3.96 2.37
CA SER A 98 -15.99 4.86 2.63
C SER A 98 -14.65 4.15 2.70
N PHE A 99 -14.62 2.96 3.30
CA PHE A 99 -13.42 2.12 3.31
C PHE A 99 -13.07 1.65 1.90
N LEU A 100 -14.06 1.25 1.10
CA LEU A 100 -13.82 0.84 -0.29
C LEU A 100 -13.32 1.99 -1.16
N GLY A 101 -13.95 3.16 -1.07
CA GLY A 101 -13.52 4.36 -1.79
C GLY A 101 -12.08 4.72 -1.46
N HIS A 102 -11.73 4.71 -0.17
CA HIS A 102 -10.37 4.94 0.31
C HIS A 102 -9.36 3.96 -0.30
N ILE A 103 -9.55 2.63 -0.12
CA ILE A 103 -8.54 1.66 -0.59
C ILE A 103 -8.42 1.66 -2.12
N LEU A 104 -9.52 1.91 -2.86
CA LEU A 104 -9.50 1.95 -4.31
C LEU A 104 -8.59 3.06 -4.84
N VAL A 105 -8.59 4.24 -4.22
CA VAL A 105 -7.68 5.32 -4.59
C VAL A 105 -6.22 4.87 -4.45
N GLU A 106 -5.89 4.18 -3.37
CA GLU A 106 -4.52 3.69 -3.13
C GLU A 106 -4.10 2.60 -4.13
N LEU A 107 -4.96 1.61 -4.39
CA LEU A 107 -4.67 0.54 -5.35
C LEU A 107 -4.55 1.08 -6.78
N MET A 108 -5.41 2.02 -7.15
CA MET A 108 -5.39 2.63 -8.47
C MET A 108 -4.23 3.61 -8.64
N LEU A 109 -3.69 4.19 -7.56
CA LEU A 109 -2.47 4.98 -7.62
C LEU A 109 -1.26 4.10 -7.97
N ASP A 110 -1.16 2.90 -7.40
CA ASP A 110 -0.14 1.92 -7.81
C ASP A 110 -0.30 1.54 -9.29
N ALA A 111 -1.53 1.30 -9.75
CA ALA A 111 -1.80 1.02 -11.16
C ALA A 111 -1.45 2.21 -12.07
N ALA A 112 -1.65 3.44 -11.61
CA ALA A 112 -1.30 4.65 -12.35
C ALA A 112 0.22 4.81 -12.48
N LEU A 113 0.97 4.53 -11.41
CA LEU A 113 2.45 4.56 -11.45
C LEU A 113 3.02 3.52 -12.40
N ASP A 114 2.44 2.31 -12.40
CA ASP A 114 2.80 1.22 -13.31
C ASP A 114 2.38 1.51 -14.76
N ARG A 115 1.23 2.16 -14.99
CA ARG A 115 0.81 2.64 -16.32
C ARG A 115 1.76 3.71 -16.86
N GLU A 116 2.25 4.61 -16.01
CA GLU A 116 3.14 5.70 -16.40
C GLU A 116 4.52 5.19 -16.81
N ASP A 117 5.07 4.25 -16.05
CA ASP A 117 6.35 3.61 -16.34
C ASP A 117 6.36 2.16 -15.80
N PRO A 118 6.08 1.16 -16.66
CA PRO A 118 6.03 -0.24 -16.26
C PRO A 118 7.34 -0.77 -15.66
N GLN A 119 8.49 -0.17 -16.00
CA GLN A 119 9.78 -0.58 -15.48
C GLN A 119 9.86 -0.39 -13.97
N ARG A 120 9.12 0.59 -13.41
CA ARG A 120 9.07 0.84 -11.95
C ARG A 120 8.61 -0.39 -11.18
N LEU A 121 7.61 -1.10 -11.70
CA LEU A 121 7.08 -2.29 -11.02
C LEU A 121 8.01 -3.50 -11.16
N ASP A 122 8.69 -3.63 -12.31
CA ASP A 122 9.73 -4.63 -12.50
C ASP A 122 10.91 -4.41 -11.53
N ASP A 123 11.41 -3.17 -11.46
CA ASP A 123 12.50 -2.78 -10.56
C ASP A 123 12.11 -2.95 -9.09
N TYR A 124 10.86 -2.65 -8.73
CA TYR A 124 10.33 -2.86 -7.38
C TYR A 124 10.41 -4.33 -6.96
N TYR A 125 9.91 -5.26 -7.79
CA TYR A 125 9.99 -6.68 -7.48
C TYR A 125 11.42 -7.22 -7.51
N LEU A 126 12.24 -6.73 -8.45
CA LEU A 126 13.66 -7.10 -8.54
C LEU A 126 14.42 -6.70 -7.28
N ALA A 127 14.23 -5.47 -6.79
CA ALA A 127 14.86 -4.97 -5.58
C ALA A 127 14.47 -5.82 -4.36
N LEU A 128 13.19 -6.13 -4.19
CA LEU A 128 12.71 -6.98 -3.10
C LEU A 128 13.25 -8.42 -3.16
N ALA A 129 13.55 -8.94 -4.35
CA ALA A 129 14.14 -10.28 -4.51
C ALA A 129 15.58 -10.41 -3.99
N HIS A 130 16.27 -9.28 -3.75
CA HIS A 130 17.63 -9.27 -3.18
C HIS A 130 17.65 -9.33 -1.64
N LEU A 131 16.49 -9.31 -1.00
CA LEU A 131 16.40 -9.33 0.46
C LEU A 131 16.71 -10.71 1.03
N ASP A 132 17.46 -10.76 2.13
CA ASP A 132 17.51 -11.92 3.01
C ASP A 132 16.23 -11.96 3.88
N PRO A 133 15.35 -12.98 3.71
CA PRO A 133 14.13 -13.10 4.49
C PRO A 133 14.37 -13.20 6.00
N TYR A 134 15.45 -13.84 6.43
CA TYR A 134 15.78 -13.99 7.86
C TYR A 134 16.20 -12.67 8.46
N GLN A 135 17.10 -11.95 7.80
CA GLN A 135 17.51 -10.63 8.24
C GLN A 135 16.33 -9.65 8.30
N LEU A 136 15.47 -9.65 7.28
CA LEU A 136 14.26 -8.82 7.25
C LEU A 136 13.35 -9.11 8.45
N GLN A 137 13.08 -10.39 8.73
CA GLN A 137 12.23 -10.77 9.86
C GLN A 137 12.83 -10.35 11.20
N THR A 138 14.15 -10.53 11.38
CA THR A 138 14.83 -10.09 12.60
C THR A 138 14.68 -8.59 12.80
N MET A 139 14.95 -7.78 11.78
CA MET A 139 14.79 -6.32 11.88
C MET A 139 13.35 -5.91 12.18
N VAL A 140 12.37 -6.53 11.54
CA VAL A 140 10.95 -6.23 11.81
C VAL A 140 10.58 -6.62 13.24
N SER A 141 11.04 -7.77 13.72
CA SER A 141 10.74 -8.24 15.07
C SER A 141 11.33 -7.36 16.17
N GLU A 142 12.52 -6.80 15.93
CA GLU A 142 13.18 -5.87 16.84
C GLU A 142 12.49 -4.50 16.88
N LEU A 143 12.01 -4.00 15.74
CA LEU A 143 11.49 -2.63 15.61
C LEU A 143 9.95 -2.52 15.76
N ALA A 144 9.22 -3.61 15.54
CA ALA A 144 7.77 -3.61 15.68
C ALA A 144 7.32 -3.56 17.15
N THR A 145 6.01 -3.39 17.38
CA THR A 145 5.41 -3.43 18.73
C THR A 145 5.48 -4.80 19.41
N ARG A 146 5.75 -5.86 18.65
CA ARG A 146 5.92 -7.24 19.11
C ARG A 146 6.64 -8.04 18.00
N PRO A 147 7.37 -9.11 18.34
CA PRO A 147 8.03 -9.95 17.34
C PRO A 147 7.05 -10.67 16.42
N THR A 148 7.53 -11.09 15.24
CA THR A 148 6.76 -11.90 14.28
C THR A 148 7.64 -12.90 13.55
N ASP A 149 7.09 -14.07 13.25
CA ASP A 149 7.71 -15.15 12.48
C ASP A 149 7.07 -15.34 11.09
N ARG A 150 6.13 -14.46 10.71
CA ARG A 150 5.31 -14.60 9.52
C ARG A 150 5.93 -14.00 8.26
N LEU A 151 6.96 -13.18 8.39
CA LEU A 151 7.60 -12.54 7.24
C LEU A 151 8.44 -13.50 6.40
N LEU A 152 9.06 -14.48 7.04
CA LEU A 152 9.76 -15.57 6.34
C LEU A 152 8.85 -16.28 5.33
N LEU A 153 7.57 -16.45 5.67
CA LEU A 153 6.58 -17.05 4.78
C LEU A 153 5.97 -16.05 3.79
N LEU A 154 5.86 -14.77 4.18
CA LEU A 154 5.26 -13.74 3.35
C LEU A 154 6.12 -13.42 2.14
N LEU A 155 7.40 -13.12 2.32
CA LEU A 155 8.23 -12.54 1.25
C LEU A 155 8.31 -13.46 0.01
N PRO A 156 8.58 -14.77 0.12
CA PRO A 156 8.58 -15.66 -1.05
C PRO A 156 7.22 -15.69 -1.77
N ARG A 157 6.12 -15.68 -1.02
CA ARG A 157 4.76 -15.64 -1.60
C ARG A 157 4.49 -14.31 -2.29
N PHE A 158 4.88 -13.20 -1.68
CA PHE A 158 4.73 -11.86 -2.26
C PHE A 158 5.47 -11.74 -3.60
N LEU A 159 6.71 -12.24 -3.67
CA LEU A 159 7.54 -12.27 -4.87
C LEU A 159 7.03 -13.25 -5.93
N THR A 160 6.38 -14.34 -5.52
CA THR A 160 5.80 -15.33 -6.45
C THR A 160 4.48 -14.85 -7.05
N GLU A 161 3.59 -14.32 -6.19
CA GLU A 161 2.27 -13.85 -6.61
C GLU A 161 2.34 -12.62 -7.51
N ARG A 162 3.32 -11.75 -7.28
CA ARG A 162 3.50 -10.46 -7.98
C ARG A 162 2.16 -9.71 -8.19
N PHE A 163 1.31 -9.70 -7.16
CA PHE A 163 -0.09 -9.29 -7.33
C PHE A 163 -0.29 -7.83 -7.74
N LEU A 164 0.71 -6.95 -7.64
CA LEU A 164 0.56 -5.56 -8.07
C LEU A 164 0.28 -5.46 -9.58
N TYR A 165 0.75 -6.42 -10.41
CA TYR A 165 0.38 -6.49 -11.83
C TYR A 165 -1.11 -6.74 -12.05
N ASP A 166 -1.80 -7.34 -11.07
CA ASP A 166 -3.24 -7.58 -11.15
C ASP A 166 -4.03 -6.28 -11.12
N TYR A 167 -3.44 -5.18 -10.62
CA TYR A 167 -4.12 -3.90 -10.60
C TYR A 167 -4.33 -3.31 -12.00
N ARG A 168 -3.64 -3.79 -13.04
CA ARG A 168 -3.84 -3.39 -14.45
C ARG A 168 -5.21 -3.80 -15.01
N ASP A 169 -5.78 -4.87 -14.47
CA ASP A 169 -6.93 -5.57 -15.04
C ASP A 169 -8.08 -5.53 -14.03
N ASP A 170 -9.27 -5.12 -14.49
CA ASP A 170 -10.40 -4.90 -13.60
C ASP A 170 -10.93 -6.20 -12.98
N ASP A 171 -10.85 -7.33 -13.69
CA ASP A 171 -11.28 -8.64 -13.18
C ASP A 171 -10.35 -9.12 -12.07
N LYS A 172 -9.04 -8.98 -12.28
CA LYS A 172 -8.03 -9.34 -11.29
C LYS A 172 -8.05 -8.38 -10.11
N LEU A 173 -8.16 -7.07 -10.33
CA LEU A 173 -8.32 -6.07 -9.28
C LEU A 173 -9.55 -6.36 -8.43
N PHE A 174 -10.70 -6.66 -9.05
CA PHE A 174 -11.92 -7.02 -8.32
C PHE A 174 -11.69 -8.24 -7.41
N ARG A 175 -11.05 -9.30 -7.92
CA ARG A 175 -10.69 -10.47 -7.09
C ARG A 175 -9.76 -10.12 -5.93
N ARG A 176 -8.83 -9.17 -6.12
CA ARG A 176 -7.96 -8.68 -5.03
C ARG A 176 -8.75 -7.88 -4.00
N LEU A 177 -9.72 -7.07 -4.41
CA LEU A 177 -10.63 -6.38 -3.49
C LEU A 177 -11.46 -7.39 -2.67
N GLU A 178 -12.00 -8.44 -3.30
CA GLU A 178 -12.72 -9.49 -2.55
C GLU A 178 -11.83 -10.20 -1.51
N GLN A 179 -10.55 -10.43 -1.83
CA GLN A 179 -9.58 -10.95 -0.86
C GLN A 179 -9.40 -10.00 0.32
N VAL A 180 -9.34 -8.68 0.07
CA VAL A 180 -9.31 -7.66 1.12
C VAL A 180 -10.58 -7.73 1.98
N MET A 181 -11.76 -7.79 1.37
CA MET A 181 -13.05 -7.87 2.08
C MET A 181 -13.12 -9.06 3.03
N ARG A 182 -12.74 -10.25 2.54
CA ARG A 182 -12.66 -11.46 3.38
C ARG A 182 -11.71 -11.29 4.55
N ARG A 183 -10.54 -10.69 4.32
CA ARG A 183 -9.53 -10.44 5.36
C ARG A 183 -10.02 -9.49 6.44
N VAL A 184 -10.76 -8.45 6.07
CA VAL A 184 -11.33 -7.48 7.02
C VAL A 184 -12.70 -7.90 7.57
N LYS A 185 -13.20 -9.09 7.18
CA LYS A 185 -14.48 -9.66 7.59
C LYS A 185 -15.69 -8.81 7.20
N LEU A 186 -15.62 -8.18 6.03
CA LEU A 186 -16.76 -7.49 5.42
C LEU A 186 -17.46 -8.42 4.41
N PRO A 187 -18.75 -8.17 4.11
CA PRO A 187 -19.50 -8.90 3.08
C PRO A 187 -18.79 -8.91 1.71
N PRO A 188 -19.07 -9.92 0.86
CA PRO A 188 -18.57 -9.94 -0.51
C PRO A 188 -19.08 -8.73 -1.31
N LEU A 189 -18.32 -8.34 -2.33
CA LEU A 189 -18.69 -7.22 -3.19
C LEU A 189 -19.77 -7.65 -4.19
N PRO A 190 -20.75 -6.80 -4.50
CA PRO A 190 -21.67 -7.09 -5.58
C PRO A 190 -20.97 -6.98 -6.93
N GLU A 191 -21.26 -7.90 -7.85
CA GLU A 191 -20.70 -7.90 -9.21
C GLU A 191 -20.91 -6.58 -9.96
N GLY A 192 -22.00 -5.86 -9.66
CA GLY A 192 -22.29 -4.56 -10.25
C GLY A 192 -21.22 -3.50 -9.99
N LEU A 193 -20.49 -3.59 -8.88
CA LEU A 193 -19.43 -2.64 -8.51
C LEU A 193 -18.26 -2.69 -9.50
N LYS A 194 -18.00 -3.85 -10.10
CA LYS A 194 -16.94 -4.03 -11.09
C LYS A 194 -17.06 -3.06 -12.27
N ARG A 195 -18.28 -2.66 -12.65
CA ARG A 195 -18.53 -1.69 -13.72
C ARG A 195 -18.04 -0.28 -13.41
N LEU A 196 -17.79 0.04 -12.15
CA LEU A 196 -17.26 1.35 -11.73
C LEU A 196 -15.74 1.44 -11.87
N LEU A 197 -15.04 0.30 -11.92
CA LEU A 197 -13.56 0.27 -11.87
C LEU A 197 -12.88 1.05 -13.01
N PRO A 198 -13.33 0.97 -14.28
CA PRO A 198 -12.71 1.74 -15.36
C PRO A 198 -12.75 3.26 -15.12
N ASP A 199 -13.91 3.80 -14.74
CA ASP A 199 -14.09 5.25 -14.54
C ASP A 199 -13.32 5.73 -13.30
N MET A 200 -13.34 4.95 -12.22
CA MET A 200 -12.56 5.24 -11.01
C MET A 200 -11.05 5.24 -11.30
N ARG A 201 -10.58 4.27 -12.09
CA ARG A 201 -9.17 4.17 -12.49
C ARG A 201 -8.74 5.40 -13.29
N GLU A 202 -9.57 5.85 -14.23
CA GLU A 202 -9.27 7.05 -15.02
C GLU A 202 -9.29 8.31 -14.15
N ALA A 203 -10.22 8.41 -13.19
CA ALA A 203 -10.26 9.52 -12.23
C ALA A 203 -8.96 9.63 -11.40
N VAL A 204 -8.43 8.50 -10.92
CA VAL A 204 -7.12 8.48 -10.22
C VAL A 204 -5.98 8.82 -11.18
N TRP A 205 -5.98 8.27 -12.39
CA TRP A 205 -4.95 8.53 -13.40
C TRP A 205 -4.80 10.03 -13.71
N LEU A 206 -5.92 10.74 -13.91
CA LEU A 206 -5.94 12.16 -14.22
C LEU A 206 -5.40 13.03 -13.08
N ARG A 207 -5.54 12.59 -11.83
CA ARG A 207 -5.13 13.33 -10.62
C ARG A 207 -3.88 12.77 -9.93
N ARG A 208 -3.20 11.79 -10.53
CA ARG A 208 -2.06 11.08 -9.91
C ARG A 208 -0.94 11.99 -9.43
N HIS A 209 -0.67 13.09 -10.14
CA HIS A 209 0.36 14.04 -9.72
C HIS A 209 -0.04 14.83 -8.47
N GLU A 210 -1.32 15.19 -8.33
CA GLU A 210 -1.84 15.81 -7.11
C GLU A 210 -1.74 14.84 -5.91
N LEU A 211 -2.04 13.55 -6.14
CA LEU A 211 -1.91 12.49 -5.13
C LEU A 211 -0.46 12.23 -4.69
N LEU A 212 0.52 12.52 -5.55
CA LEU A 212 1.96 12.28 -5.30
C LEU A 212 2.72 13.54 -4.85
N THR A 213 2.00 14.64 -4.61
CA THR A 213 2.57 15.94 -4.21
C THR A 213 2.06 16.30 -2.82
N PRO A 214 2.93 16.41 -1.80
CA PRO A 214 2.55 16.91 -0.50
C PRO A 214 1.94 18.31 -0.61
N THR A 215 0.86 18.56 0.12
CA THR A 215 0.29 19.90 0.24
C THR A 215 1.40 20.79 0.79
N SER A 216 1.80 21.82 0.03
CA SER A 216 2.76 22.79 0.56
C SER A 216 2.13 23.41 1.78
N THR A 217 2.71 23.20 2.96
CA THR A 217 2.35 23.98 4.13
C THR A 217 2.72 25.42 3.80
N THR A 218 1.76 26.23 3.36
CA THR A 218 1.90 27.68 3.40
C THR A 218 2.18 28.03 4.85
N LEU A 219 3.45 28.37 5.12
CA LEU A 219 3.92 28.93 6.38
C LEU A 219 3.19 30.23 6.70
#